data_AF-A0A0F9VIR4-F1
#
_entry.id   AF-A0A0F9VIR4-F1
#
_cell.length_a   1.000
_cell.length_b   1.000
_cell.length_c   1.000
_cell.angle_alpha   90.00
_cell.angle_beta   90.00
_cell.angle_gamma   90.00
#
_symmetry.space_group_name_H-M   'P 1'
#
loop_
_entity.id
_entity.type
_entity.pdbx_description
1 polymer ?
#
loop_
_entity_poly.entity_id
_entity_poly.type
_entity_poly.pdbx_seq_one_letter_code
_entity_poly.pdbx_strand_id
1 'polypeptide(L)'
;MSILDNSYGSPDDVAALVPRYTASGVFDGTTRPTLEQLERYIDRISGITNVYLAEKGFTVPVTQTDAKLALDELVNQAVVELCHVTNSAGRFFTDRRLKRQSPLRVIREEIAAWIELHDTGLENLGVTRGTSLAGQIAYRDSDESGDATAPIFQREAFGNDFTDWDT
;
A
#
# COMPACT_ATOMS: atom_id res chain seq x y z
N MET A 1 -18.44 12.22 8.03
CA MET A 1 -17.18 12.87 7.61
C MET A 1 -17.11 12.66 6.09
N SER A 2 -16.11 13.13 5.36
CA SER A 2 -15.87 12.64 4.00
C SER A 2 -14.54 11.92 3.99
N ILE A 3 -14.45 10.85 3.19
CA ILE A 3 -13.20 10.11 2.98
C ILE A 3 -12.16 11.05 2.37
N LEU A 4 -10.89 10.88 2.73
CA LEU A 4 -9.80 11.69 2.21
C LEU A 4 -9.50 11.35 0.74
N ASP A 5 -9.02 12.32 -0.05
CA ASP A 5 -8.71 12.14 -1.48
C ASP A 5 -7.62 11.07 -1.75
N ASN A 6 -6.78 10.78 -0.76
CA ASN A 6 -5.72 9.78 -0.85
C ASN A 6 -6.11 8.42 -0.25
N SER A 7 -7.39 8.22 0.05
CA SER A 7 -7.92 6.96 0.54
C SER A 7 -8.38 6.05 -0.60
N TYR A 8 -8.30 4.75 -0.36
CA TYR A 8 -8.80 3.71 -1.26
C TYR A 8 -10.03 3.05 -0.64
N GLY A 9 -10.99 2.65 -1.46
CA GLY A 9 -12.23 2.02 -1.03
C GLY A 9 -13.41 2.99 -0.88
N SER A 10 -14.61 2.45 -0.63
CA SER A 10 -15.84 3.22 -0.53
C SER A 10 -16.82 2.63 0.50
N PRO A 11 -17.69 3.46 1.12
CA PRO A 11 -18.72 2.98 2.02
C PRO A 11 -19.73 2.07 1.32
N ASP A 12 -20.03 2.35 0.05
CA ASP A 12 -21.01 1.61 -0.75
C ASP A 12 -20.50 0.20 -1.08
N ASP A 13 -19.22 0.06 -1.46
CA ASP A 13 -18.61 -1.25 -1.72
C ASP A 13 -18.54 -2.08 -0.43
N VAL A 14 -18.16 -1.47 0.69
CA VAL A 14 -18.17 -2.17 1.98
C VAL A 14 -19.59 -2.58 2.37
N ALA A 15 -20.58 -1.71 2.16
CA ALA A 15 -21.98 -2.02 2.44
C ALA A 15 -22.49 -3.21 1.61
N ALA A 16 -22.06 -3.32 0.36
CA ALA A 16 -22.37 -4.46 -0.50
C ALA A 16 -21.81 -5.79 0.03
N LEU A 17 -20.64 -5.76 0.68
CA LEU A 17 -19.98 -6.95 1.24
C LEU A 17 -20.54 -7.34 2.63
N VAL A 18 -21.00 -6.39 3.43
CA VAL A 18 -21.56 -6.63 4.77
C VAL A 18 -22.96 -6.07 4.95
N PRO A 19 -23.95 -6.49 4.13
CA PRO A 19 -25.31 -5.94 4.17
C PRO A 19 -25.99 -6.14 5.53
N ARG A 20 -25.56 -7.15 6.30
CA ARG A 20 -26.04 -7.42 7.67
C ARG A 20 -25.84 -6.25 8.65
N TYR A 21 -24.83 -5.41 8.44
CA TYR A 21 -24.51 -4.30 9.33
C TYR A 21 -25.05 -2.96 8.85
N THR A 22 -25.80 -2.96 7.74
CA THR A 22 -26.34 -1.78 7.08
C THR A 22 -27.81 -1.57 7.46
N ALA A 23 -28.29 -0.34 7.29
CA ALA A 23 -29.69 0.02 7.31
C ALA A 23 -30.14 0.32 5.87
N SER A 24 -31.02 -0.51 5.31
CA SER A 24 -31.48 -0.39 3.92
C SER A 24 -30.34 -0.38 2.87
N GLY A 25 -29.27 -1.15 3.12
CA GLY A 25 -28.14 -1.28 2.20
C GLY A 25 -27.08 -0.19 2.32
N VAL A 26 -27.20 0.74 3.28
CA VAL A 26 -26.20 1.78 3.54
C VAL A 26 -25.81 1.84 5.02
N PHE A 27 -24.62 2.36 5.31
CA PHE A 27 -24.24 2.73 6.68
C PHE A 27 -24.80 4.11 7.03
N ASP A 28 -25.29 4.28 8.25
CA ASP A 28 -25.85 5.54 8.72
C ASP A 28 -25.43 5.86 10.17
N GLY A 29 -26.11 6.82 10.81
CA GLY A 29 -25.83 7.19 12.21
C GLY A 29 -26.31 6.19 13.26
N THR A 30 -27.10 5.20 12.85
CA THR A 30 -27.71 4.17 13.70
C THR A 30 -27.09 2.78 13.50
N THR A 31 -26.39 2.56 12.39
CA THR A 31 -25.67 1.32 12.12
C THR A 31 -24.48 1.13 13.07
N ARG A 32 -24.00 -0.12 13.14
CA ARG A 32 -22.79 -0.47 13.89
C ARG A 32 -21.84 -1.23 12.96
N PRO A 33 -20.69 -0.66 12.56
CA PRO A 33 -20.23 0.71 12.81
C PRO A 33 -21.14 1.79 12.19
N THR A 34 -21.06 3.03 12.68
CA THR A 34 -21.72 4.17 12.03
C THR A 34 -21.00 4.53 10.74
N LEU A 35 -21.66 5.27 9.82
CA LEU A 35 -21.03 5.77 8.59
C LEU A 35 -19.72 6.52 8.89
N GLU A 36 -19.73 7.41 9.88
CA GLU A 36 -18.55 8.18 10.25
C GLU A 36 -17.42 7.31 10.83
N GLN A 37 -17.76 6.21 11.52
CA GLN A 37 -16.76 5.23 11.97
C GLN A 37 -16.18 4.44 10.80
N LEU A 38 -17.01 4.07 9.83
CA LEU A 38 -16.60 3.36 8.63
C LEU A 38 -15.64 4.20 7.78
N GLU A 39 -15.97 5.47 7.52
CA GLU A 39 -15.10 6.41 6.81
C GLU A 39 -13.73 6.53 7.50
N ARG A 40 -13.72 6.62 8.83
CA ARG A 40 -12.47 6.61 9.61
C ARG A 40 -11.69 5.30 9.50
N TYR A 41 -12.35 4.16 9.33
CA TYR A 41 -11.66 2.90 9.08
C TYR A 41 -11.01 2.90 7.70
N ILE A 42 -11.73 3.36 6.68
CA ILE A 42 -11.23 3.51 5.31
C ILE A 42 -9.98 4.40 5.29
N ASP A 43 -10.04 5.58 5.90
CA ASP A 43 -8.90 6.51 5.94
C ASP A 43 -7.68 5.93 6.67
N ARG A 44 -7.91 5.22 7.79
CA ARG A 44 -6.81 4.63 8.58
C ARG A 44 -6.14 3.48 7.84
N ILE A 45 -6.92 2.60 7.22
CA ILE A 45 -6.39 1.48 6.46
C ILE A 45 -5.67 1.99 5.22
N SER A 46 -6.26 2.96 4.50
CA SER A 46 -5.61 3.60 3.36
C SER A 46 -4.30 4.29 3.74
N GLY A 47 -4.27 4.97 4.89
CA GLY A 47 -3.03 5.55 5.43
C GLY A 47 -1.94 4.51 5.66
N ILE A 48 -2.28 3.32 6.18
CA ILE A 48 -1.35 2.21 6.35
C ILE A 48 -0.87 1.69 4.98
N THR A 49 -1.79 1.46 4.05
CA THR A 49 -1.46 1.04 2.68
C THR A 49 -0.52 2.04 2.00
N ASN A 50 -0.78 3.34 2.16
CA ASN A 50 0.05 4.43 1.65
C ASN A 50 1.46 4.42 2.23
N VAL A 51 1.64 4.12 3.52
CA VAL A 51 2.97 3.98 4.13
C VAL A 51 3.75 2.84 3.45
N TYR A 52 3.15 1.67 3.30
CA TYR A 52 3.82 0.53 2.66
C TYR A 52 4.11 0.75 1.18
N LEU A 53 3.22 1.42 0.44
CA LEU A 53 3.47 1.82 -0.94
C LEU A 53 4.66 2.79 -1.04
N ALA A 54 4.74 3.76 -0.14
CA ALA A 54 5.86 4.69 -0.05
C ALA A 54 7.17 4.00 0.35
N GLU A 55 7.14 2.99 1.23
CA GLU A 55 8.30 2.15 1.56
C GLU A 55 8.83 1.40 0.34
N LYS A 56 7.94 0.96 -0.56
CA LYS A 56 8.33 0.39 -1.86
C LYS A 56 8.70 1.46 -2.88
N GLY A 57 8.64 2.75 -2.55
CA GLY A 57 9.05 3.84 -3.44
C GLY A 57 7.99 4.29 -4.44
N PHE A 58 6.75 3.82 -4.33
CA PHE A 58 5.65 4.31 -5.16
C PHE A 58 5.22 5.73 -4.75
N THR A 59 4.85 6.53 -5.74
CA THR A 59 4.22 7.83 -5.51
C THR A 59 2.80 7.60 -4.99
N VAL A 60 2.49 8.25 -3.88
CA VAL A 60 1.17 8.22 -3.24
C VAL A 60 0.52 9.60 -3.41
N PRO A 61 -0.78 9.69 -3.75
CA PRO A 61 -1.70 8.58 -4.00
C PRO A 61 -1.45 7.88 -5.35
N VAL A 62 -1.79 6.58 -5.41
CA VAL A 62 -1.75 5.82 -6.66
C VAL A 62 -2.95 6.21 -7.52
N THR A 63 -2.67 6.75 -8.71
CA THR A 63 -3.70 7.26 -9.64
C THR A 63 -3.96 6.35 -10.85
N GLN A 64 -3.07 5.38 -11.11
CA GLN A 64 -3.27 4.41 -12.19
C GLN A 64 -4.54 3.59 -11.90
N THR A 65 -5.45 3.52 -12.88
CA THR A 65 -6.84 3.08 -12.65
C THR A 65 -6.95 1.65 -12.14
N ASP A 66 -6.25 0.69 -12.74
CA ASP A 66 -6.34 -0.72 -12.38
C ASP A 66 -5.67 -1.01 -11.02
N ALA A 67 -4.54 -0.38 -10.75
CA ALA A 67 -3.84 -0.41 -9.48
C ALA A 67 -4.70 0.21 -8.38
N LYS A 68 -5.38 1.32 -8.67
CA LYS A 68 -6.33 1.92 -7.74
C LYS A 68 -7.47 0.94 -7.43
N LEU A 69 -8.07 0.30 -8.43
CA LEU A 69 -9.13 -0.70 -8.20
C LEU A 69 -8.65 -1.87 -7.33
N ALA A 70 -7.42 -2.35 -7.54
CA ALA A 70 -6.84 -3.40 -6.70
C ALA A 70 -6.62 -2.95 -5.25
N LEU A 71 -6.16 -1.70 -5.06
CA LEU A 71 -6.00 -1.10 -3.73
C LEU A 71 -7.34 -0.82 -3.06
N ASP A 72 -8.36 -0.40 -3.83
CA ASP A 72 -9.73 -0.21 -3.34
C ASP A 72 -10.27 -1.52 -2.78
N GLU A 73 -10.13 -2.64 -3.51
CA GLU A 73 -10.54 -3.96 -3.06
C GLU A 73 -9.79 -4.41 -1.80
N LEU A 74 -8.45 -4.22 -1.76
CA LEU A 74 -7.64 -4.55 -0.59
C LEU A 74 -8.10 -3.79 0.67
N VAL A 75 -8.34 -2.48 0.54
CA VAL A 75 -8.80 -1.66 1.66
C VAL A 75 -10.23 -2.03 2.06
N ASN A 76 -11.13 -2.22 1.09
CA ASN A 76 -12.50 -2.64 1.36
C ASN A 76 -12.55 -3.97 2.14
N GLN A 77 -11.76 -4.97 1.76
CA GLN A 77 -11.68 -6.24 2.48
C GLN A 77 -11.17 -6.07 3.92
N ALA A 78 -10.13 -5.28 4.13
CA ALA A 78 -9.61 -4.98 5.47
C ALA A 78 -10.63 -4.22 6.34
N VAL A 79 -11.41 -3.32 5.74
CA VAL A 79 -12.47 -2.57 6.43
C VAL A 79 -13.68 -3.46 6.76
N VAL A 80 -14.03 -4.40 5.88
CA VAL A 80 -15.04 -5.45 6.15
C VAL A 80 -14.66 -6.26 7.38
N GLU A 81 -13.41 -6.65 7.50
CA GLU A 81 -12.89 -7.35 8.68
C GLU A 81 -13.03 -6.51 9.95
N LEU A 82 -12.78 -5.19 9.89
CA LEU A 82 -13.03 -4.28 11.02
C LEU A 82 -14.52 -4.15 11.35
N CYS A 83 -15.40 -4.15 10.36
CA CYS A 83 -16.85 -4.16 10.57
C CYS A 83 -17.30 -5.43 11.30
N HIS A 84 -16.76 -6.59 10.92
CA HIS A 84 -16.98 -7.84 11.63
C HIS A 84 -16.47 -7.77 13.07
N VAL A 85 -15.26 -7.24 13.29
CA VAL A 85 -14.68 -7.09 14.64
C VAL A 85 -15.54 -6.20 15.54
N THR A 86 -16.04 -5.07 15.02
CA THR A 86 -16.94 -4.15 15.76
C THR A 86 -18.25 -4.80 16.19
N ASN A 87 -18.67 -5.84 15.47
CA ASN A 87 -19.85 -6.65 15.73
C ASN A 87 -19.53 -8.02 16.36
N SER A 88 -18.31 -8.21 16.87
CA SER A 88 -17.86 -9.45 17.51
C SER A 88 -18.05 -10.70 16.64
N ALA A 89 -17.84 -10.54 15.33
CA ALA A 89 -18.03 -11.56 14.32
C ALA A 89 -16.76 -11.70 13.44
N GLY A 90 -16.81 -12.60 12.46
CA GLY A 90 -15.73 -12.82 11.51
C GLY A 90 -14.61 -13.72 12.03
N ARG A 91 -13.54 -13.86 11.24
CA ARG A 91 -12.46 -14.82 11.48
C ARG A 91 -11.73 -14.62 12.81
N PHE A 92 -11.64 -13.39 13.32
CA PHE A 92 -11.03 -13.10 14.61
C PHE A 92 -11.83 -13.66 15.81
N PHE A 93 -13.11 -13.99 15.63
CA PHE A 93 -13.98 -14.57 16.65
C PHE A 93 -14.31 -16.05 16.39
N THR A 94 -14.02 -16.57 15.20
CA THR A 94 -14.25 -17.98 14.85
C THR A 94 -12.96 -18.81 14.82
N ASP A 95 -11.87 -18.27 14.25
CA ASP A 95 -10.58 -18.98 14.13
C ASP A 95 -9.80 -18.94 15.45
N ARG A 96 -9.51 -20.13 15.99
CA ARG A 96 -8.74 -20.31 17.24
C ARG A 96 -7.33 -19.70 17.17
N ARG A 97 -6.69 -19.69 16.01
CA ARG A 97 -5.35 -19.11 15.81
C ARG A 97 -5.38 -17.59 15.91
N LEU A 98 -6.40 -16.97 15.31
CA LEU A 98 -6.54 -15.52 15.24
C LEU A 98 -7.12 -14.91 16.51
N LYS A 99 -7.90 -15.67 17.30
CA LYS A 99 -8.48 -15.22 18.59
C LYS A 99 -7.49 -14.62 19.59
N ARG A 100 -6.22 -15.00 19.53
CA ARG A 100 -5.17 -14.52 20.45
C ARG A 100 -4.38 -13.34 19.87
N GLN A 101 -4.68 -12.94 18.65
CA GLN A 101 -3.95 -11.92 17.92
C GLN A 101 -4.78 -10.64 17.84
N SER A 102 -4.11 -9.49 17.88
CA SER A 102 -4.76 -8.20 17.61
C SER A 102 -5.22 -8.16 16.14
N PRO A 103 -6.51 -7.89 15.85
CA PRO A 103 -7.01 -7.83 14.48
C PRO A 103 -6.25 -6.84 13.61
N LEU A 104 -5.94 -5.65 14.14
CA LEU A 104 -5.16 -4.63 13.43
C LEU A 104 -3.74 -5.07 13.11
N ARG A 105 -3.11 -5.90 13.96
CA ARG A 105 -1.77 -6.43 13.68
C ARG A 105 -1.82 -7.36 12.47
N VAL A 106 -2.80 -8.26 12.44
CA VAL A 106 -2.97 -9.23 11.35
C VAL A 106 -3.30 -8.52 10.04
N ILE A 107 -4.24 -7.57 10.07
CA ILE A 107 -4.60 -6.78 8.88
C ILE A 107 -3.39 -6.02 8.33
N ARG A 108 -2.54 -5.43 9.20
CA ARG A 108 -1.30 -4.76 8.76
C ARG A 108 -0.31 -5.72 8.10
N GLU A 109 -0.11 -6.89 8.70
CA GLU A 109 0.77 -7.93 8.16
C GLU A 109 0.29 -8.41 6.78
N GLU A 110 -1.02 -8.55 6.59
CA GLU A 110 -1.61 -8.95 5.31
C GLU A 110 -1.52 -7.87 4.24
N ILE A 111 -1.74 -6.60 4.60
CA ILE A 111 -1.55 -5.46 3.67
C ILE A 111 -0.09 -5.38 3.23
N ALA A 112 0.84 -5.47 4.17
CA ALA A 112 2.27 -5.47 3.86
C ALA A 112 2.60 -6.63 2.90
N ALA A 113 2.21 -7.85 3.25
CA ALA A 113 2.47 -9.03 2.41
C ALA A 113 1.85 -8.92 1.01
N TRP A 114 0.66 -8.34 0.89
CA TRP A 114 0.02 -8.10 -0.41
C TRP A 114 0.83 -7.13 -1.26
N ILE A 115 1.28 -6.01 -0.68
CA ILE A 115 2.07 -5.01 -1.39
C ILE A 115 3.42 -5.60 -1.82
N GLU A 116 4.07 -6.38 -0.95
CA GLU A 116 5.32 -7.08 -1.30
C GLU A 116 5.15 -8.06 -2.44
N LEU A 117 4.03 -8.78 -2.49
CA LEU A 117 3.76 -9.74 -3.55
C LEU A 117 3.45 -9.08 -4.90
N HIS A 118 2.90 -7.87 -4.90
CA HIS A 118 2.36 -7.22 -6.10
C HIS A 118 3.13 -5.98 -6.55
N ASP A 119 4.28 -5.66 -5.93
CA ASP A 119 5.07 -4.47 -6.29
C ASP A 119 5.44 -4.42 -7.79
N THR A 120 5.88 -5.55 -8.33
CA THR A 120 6.26 -5.70 -9.74
C THR A 120 5.04 -5.54 -10.65
N GLY A 121 3.87 -6.02 -10.21
CA GLY A 121 2.61 -5.86 -10.94
C GLY A 121 2.19 -4.40 -11.00
N LEU A 122 2.28 -3.67 -9.87
CA LEU A 122 2.00 -2.24 -9.81
C LEU A 122 2.93 -1.44 -10.73
N GLU A 123 4.22 -1.79 -10.76
CA GLU A 123 5.18 -1.16 -11.67
C GLU A 123 4.86 -1.45 -13.15
N ASN A 124 4.53 -2.69 -13.49
CA ASN A 124 4.15 -3.06 -14.85
C ASN A 124 2.85 -2.39 -15.32
N LEU A 125 1.94 -2.08 -14.39
CA LEU A 125 0.74 -1.28 -14.67
C LEU A 125 1.06 0.20 -14.91
N GLY A 126 2.29 0.64 -14.63
CA GLY A 126 2.73 2.03 -14.81
C GLY A 126 2.53 2.91 -13.59
N VAL A 127 2.44 2.34 -12.38
CA VAL A 127 2.40 3.15 -11.15
C VAL A 127 3.74 3.86 -10.96
N THR A 128 3.69 5.19 -10.88
CA THR A 128 4.88 6.04 -10.73
C THR A 128 5.66 5.70 -9.46
N ARG A 129 6.98 5.56 -9.57
CA ARG A 129 7.90 5.51 -8.43
C ARG A 129 8.54 6.88 -8.20
N GLY A 130 8.51 7.37 -6.95
CA GLY A 130 9.12 8.63 -6.55
C GLY A 130 10.63 8.51 -6.29
N THR A 131 11.09 7.33 -5.91
CA THR A 131 12.51 6.96 -5.84
C THR A 131 12.82 6.08 -7.04
N SER A 132 13.45 6.65 -8.07
CA SER A 132 14.01 5.84 -9.14
C SER A 132 15.13 4.97 -8.56
N LEU A 133 15.33 3.75 -9.09
CA LEU A 133 16.51 2.93 -8.78
C LEU A 133 17.83 3.71 -8.97
N ALA A 134 17.84 4.76 -9.78
CA ALA A 134 18.99 5.65 -9.96
C ALA A 134 19.35 6.45 -8.68
N GLY A 135 18.42 6.61 -7.72
CA GLY A 135 18.73 7.18 -6.40
C GLY A 135 19.26 6.17 -5.38
N GLN A 136 19.09 4.86 -5.63
CA GLN A 136 19.60 3.78 -4.76
C GLN A 136 20.94 3.22 -5.24
N ILE A 137 21.27 3.38 -6.53
CA ILE A 137 22.65 3.30 -7.00
C ILE A 137 23.31 4.64 -6.59
N ALA A 138 23.54 4.81 -5.29
CA ALA A 138 24.35 5.90 -4.78
C ALA A 138 25.76 5.71 -5.36
N TYR A 139 26.06 6.38 -6.47
CA TYR A 139 27.44 6.56 -6.88
C TYR A 139 27.99 7.69 -6.04
N ARG A 140 29.20 7.48 -5.53
CA ARG A 140 29.99 8.56 -4.95
C ARG A 140 30.32 9.48 -6.13
N ASP A 141 29.82 10.71 -6.12
CA ASP A 141 30.07 11.71 -7.17
C ASP A 141 31.32 12.54 -6.88
N SER A 142 31.87 12.42 -5.67
CA SER A 142 33.15 13.01 -5.28
C SER A 142 33.98 12.10 -4.37
N ASP A 143 35.30 12.04 -4.58
CA ASP A 143 36.23 11.30 -3.72
C ASP A 143 36.39 11.91 -2.30
N GLU A 144 37.42 11.51 -1.55
CA GLU A 144 37.71 12.10 -0.21
C GLU A 144 38.33 13.49 -0.28
N SER A 145 38.81 13.89 -1.46
CA SER A 145 39.41 15.19 -1.75
C SER A 145 38.41 16.19 -2.36
N GLY A 146 37.21 15.73 -2.73
CA GLY A 146 36.15 16.52 -3.35
C GLY A 146 36.21 16.52 -4.88
N ASP A 147 37.05 15.68 -5.49
CA ASP A 147 37.18 15.58 -6.95
C ASP A 147 36.08 14.72 -7.54
N ALA A 148 35.53 15.13 -8.69
CA ALA A 148 34.41 14.44 -9.32
C ALA A 148 34.79 13.00 -9.73
N THR A 149 34.07 12.01 -9.22
CA THR A 149 34.28 10.60 -9.55
C THR A 149 33.26 10.11 -10.58
N ALA A 150 33.75 9.49 -11.65
CA ALA A 150 32.89 8.90 -12.68
C ALA A 150 32.11 7.69 -12.13
N PRO A 151 30.86 7.45 -12.57
CA PRO A 151 30.07 6.33 -12.09
C PRO A 151 30.71 4.99 -12.50
N ILE A 152 30.87 4.09 -11.53
CA ILE A 152 31.50 2.76 -11.69
C ILE A 152 30.67 1.83 -12.61
N PHE A 153 29.36 2.08 -12.71
CA PHE A 153 28.46 1.32 -13.58
C PHE A 153 27.75 2.27 -14.55
N GLN A 154 28.17 2.24 -15.82
CA GLN A 154 27.44 2.89 -16.91
C GLN A 154 26.80 1.81 -17.78
N ARG A 155 25.56 2.06 -18.23
CA ARG A 155 24.74 1.10 -19.01
C ARG A 155 25.37 0.72 -20.37
N GLU A 156 26.43 1.42 -20.78
CA GLU A 156 27.23 1.18 -21.99
C GLU A 156 28.57 0.45 -21.74
N ALA A 157 28.99 0.26 -20.48
CA ALA A 157 30.35 -0.21 -20.12
C ALA A 157 30.51 -1.74 -20.04
N PHE A 158 29.56 -2.54 -20.52
CA PHE A 158 29.84 -3.93 -20.92
C PHE A 158 30.33 -4.01 -22.38
N GLY A 159 31.12 -3.01 -22.79
CA GLY A 159 31.76 -2.90 -24.10
C GLY A 159 33.27 -2.93 -23.94
N ASN A 160 33.90 -3.89 -24.62
CA ASN A 160 35.31 -4.24 -24.58
C ASN A 160 36.28 -3.10 -24.96
N ASP A 161 36.60 -2.17 -24.05
CA ASP A 161 37.82 -1.37 -24.24
C ASP A 161 38.66 -1.33 -22.96
N PHE A 162 39.76 -2.09 -23.01
CA PHE A 162 40.77 -2.10 -21.96
C PHE A 162 41.79 -1.04 -22.32
N THR A 163 41.53 0.21 -21.93
CA THR A 163 42.58 1.23 -21.96
C THR A 163 43.65 0.82 -20.96
N ASP A 164 44.87 0.60 -21.46
CA ASP A 164 46.06 0.36 -20.65
C ASP A 164 46.41 1.66 -19.90
N TRP A 165 46.51 1.59 -18.58
CA TRP A 165 46.77 2.73 -17.71
C TRP A 165 48.26 2.93 -17.42
N ASP A 166 49.14 2.13 -18.04
CA ASP A 166 50.59 2.16 -17.82
C ASP A 166 51.43 2.76 -18.98
N THR A 167 50.88 3.63 -19.82
CA THR A 167 51.68 4.44 -20.79
C THR A 167 51.75 5.92 -20.43
#